data_AF-A0A3Q9F1V4-F1
#
_entry.id   AF-A0A3Q9F1V4-F1
#
_cell.length_a   1.000
_cell.length_b   1.000
_cell.length_c   1.000
_cell.angle_alpha   90.00
_cell.angle_beta   90.00
_cell.angle_gamma   90.00
#
_symmetry.space_group_name_H-M   'P 1'
#
loop_
_entity.id
_entity.type
_entity.pdbx_description
1 polymer ?
#
loop_
_entity_poly.entity_id
_entity_poly.type
_entity_poly.pdbx_seq_one_letter_code
_entity_poly.pdbx_strand_id
1 'polypeptide(L)'
;MKKLIDPNKWGFYEMDAYRLLGDDELAAAHARSVIRISTGPHGTEISPMRAAAARLTLGVAAARTGEIEEAIGIGTRALEADRKSLPSLLLVADELDKELRSRCPRETATRDLHERIMKIKQGATDSELPF
;
A
#
# COMPACT_ATOMS: atom_id res chain seq x y z
N MET A 1 -21.68 -23.63 -10.36
CA MET A 1 -21.54 -22.16 -10.44
C MET A 1 -20.07 -21.81 -10.61
N LYS A 2 -19.63 -21.51 -11.85
CA LYS A 2 -18.23 -21.16 -12.14
C LYS A 2 -18.01 -19.73 -11.60
N LYS A 3 -17.23 -19.55 -10.53
CA LYS A 3 -16.85 -18.21 -10.06
C LYS A 3 -15.97 -17.58 -11.15
N LEU A 4 -16.58 -16.82 -12.05
CA LEU A 4 -15.84 -15.99 -13.01
C LEU A 4 -15.07 -14.96 -12.17
N ILE A 5 -13.74 -14.98 -12.25
CA ILE A 5 -12.92 -13.92 -11.65
C ILE A 5 -13.31 -12.64 -12.37
N ASP A 6 -13.78 -11.66 -11.62
CA ASP A 6 -14.07 -10.32 -12.13
C ASP A 6 -12.78 -9.77 -12.79
N PRO A 7 -12.77 -9.53 -14.12
CA PRO A 7 -11.58 -9.10 -14.85
C PRO A 7 -10.99 -7.81 -14.29
N ASN A 8 -11.80 -6.95 -13.67
CA ASN A 8 -11.34 -5.72 -13.03
C ASN A 8 -10.51 -5.97 -11.77
N LYS A 9 -10.51 -7.21 -11.25
CA LYS A 9 -9.64 -7.64 -10.14
C LYS A 9 -8.30 -8.15 -10.62
N TRP A 10 -8.15 -8.49 -11.90
CA TRP A 10 -6.93 -9.10 -12.43
C TRP A 10 -5.72 -8.18 -12.23
N GLY A 11 -5.85 -6.90 -12.58
CA GLY A 11 -4.78 -5.92 -12.40
C GLY A 11 -4.35 -5.69 -10.95
N PHE A 12 -5.22 -5.97 -9.98
CA PHE A 12 -4.85 -5.93 -8.55
C PHE A 12 -3.95 -7.11 -8.15
N TYR A 13 -4.22 -8.30 -8.68
CA TYR A 13 -3.37 -9.47 -8.43
C TYR A 13 -2.04 -9.39 -9.18
N GLU A 14 -2.04 -8.88 -10.42
CA GLU A 14 -0.81 -8.64 -11.19
C GLU A 14 0.10 -7.63 -10.47
N MET A 15 -0.47 -6.55 -9.94
CA MET A 15 0.25 -5.57 -9.13
C MET A 15 1.00 -6.24 -7.96
N ASP A 16 0.31 -7.07 -7.16
CA ASP A 16 0.93 -7.78 -6.04
C ASP A 16 1.98 -8.79 -6.51
N ALA A 17 1.73 -9.50 -7.60
CA ALA A 17 2.66 -10.46 -8.16
C ALA A 17 3.97 -9.78 -8.60
N TYR A 18 3.89 -8.68 -9.36
CA TYR A 18 5.07 -7.94 -9.81
C TYR A 18 5.82 -7.30 -8.63
N ARG A 19 5.10 -6.76 -7.63
CA ARG A 19 5.72 -6.23 -6.40
C ARG A 19 6.54 -7.30 -5.67
N LEU A 20 6.00 -8.51 -5.54
CA LEU A 20 6.67 -9.63 -4.88
C LEU A 20 7.84 -10.19 -5.71
N LEU A 21 7.77 -10.10 -7.04
CA LEU A 21 8.87 -10.47 -7.94
C LEU A 21 9.97 -9.42 -8.00
N GLY A 22 9.73 -8.21 -7.47
CA GLY A 22 10.66 -7.08 -7.54
C GLY A 22 10.68 -6.37 -8.90
N ASP A 23 9.68 -6.62 -9.76
CA ASP A 23 9.49 -5.85 -10.99
C ASP A 23 8.74 -4.56 -10.65
N ASP A 24 9.48 -3.58 -10.14
CA ASP A 24 8.93 -2.35 -9.60
C ASP A 24 8.28 -1.48 -10.68
N GLU A 25 8.72 -1.57 -11.94
CA GLU A 25 8.14 -0.83 -13.07
C GLU A 25 6.73 -1.36 -13.39
N LEU A 26 6.58 -2.68 -13.56
CA LEU A 26 5.29 -3.30 -13.79
C LEU A 26 4.39 -3.16 -12.57
N ALA A 27 4.91 -3.38 -11.36
CA ALA A 27 4.15 -3.18 -10.12
C ALA A 27 3.56 -1.76 -10.05
N ALA A 28 4.37 -0.74 -10.35
CA ALA A 28 3.92 0.64 -10.35
C ALA A 28 2.91 0.94 -11.47
N ALA A 29 3.08 0.38 -12.67
CA ALA A 29 2.13 0.52 -13.77
C ALA A 29 0.75 -0.05 -13.41
N HIS A 30 0.73 -1.27 -12.86
CA HIS A 30 -0.51 -1.90 -12.40
C HIS A 30 -1.13 -1.14 -11.23
N ALA A 31 -0.33 -0.67 -10.26
CA ALA A 31 -0.81 0.13 -9.14
C ALA A 31 -1.49 1.43 -9.59
N ARG A 32 -0.91 2.17 -10.54
CA ARG A 32 -1.55 3.36 -11.14
C ARG A 32 -2.88 3.02 -11.79
N SER A 33 -2.96 1.89 -12.50
CA SER A 33 -4.21 1.42 -13.10
C SER A 33 -5.26 1.07 -12.03
N VAL A 34 -4.86 0.39 -10.95
CA VAL A 34 -5.74 0.07 -9.81
C VAL A 34 -6.29 1.34 -9.16
N ILE A 35 -5.46 2.37 -8.93
CA ILE A 35 -5.91 3.65 -8.37
C ILE A 35 -6.93 4.31 -9.30
N ARG A 36 -6.66 4.31 -10.61
CA ARG A 36 -7.55 4.89 -11.62
C ARG A 36 -8.92 4.20 -11.64
N ILE A 37 -8.98 2.86 -11.63
CA ILE A 37 -10.26 2.14 -11.59
C ILE A 37 -10.94 2.15 -10.22
N SER A 38 -10.19 2.49 -9.16
CA SER A 38 -10.72 2.65 -7.80
C SER A 38 -11.26 4.06 -7.53
N THR A 39 -11.14 4.96 -8.50
CA THR A 39 -11.58 6.36 -8.42
C THR A 39 -12.73 6.59 -9.40
N GLY A 40 -13.86 7.07 -8.90
CA GLY A 40 -15.04 7.41 -9.70
C GLY A 40 -14.89 8.74 -10.46
N PRO A 41 -15.87 9.08 -11.33
CA PRO A 41 -15.80 10.24 -12.23
C PRO A 41 -15.58 11.60 -11.54
N HIS A 42 -15.96 11.74 -10.28
CA HIS A 42 -15.81 12.96 -9.49
C HIS A 42 -14.64 12.93 -8.51
N GLY A 43 -13.68 12.00 -8.69
CA GLY A 43 -12.55 11.82 -7.78
C GLY A 43 -12.89 11.04 -6.50
N THR A 44 -14.14 10.60 -6.33
CA THR A 44 -14.57 9.80 -5.17
C THR A 44 -13.96 8.41 -5.23
N GLU A 45 -13.30 7.96 -4.15
CA GLU A 45 -12.80 6.59 -4.06
C GLU A 45 -13.94 5.59 -3.92
N ILE A 46 -14.22 4.83 -4.98
CA ILE A 46 -15.23 3.76 -5.00
C ILE A 46 -14.69 2.43 -4.47
N SER A 47 -13.36 2.30 -4.35
CA SER A 47 -12.68 1.15 -3.76
C SER A 47 -11.50 1.60 -2.89
N PRO A 48 -11.76 2.32 -1.77
CA PRO A 48 -10.71 3.00 -0.99
C PRO A 48 -9.63 2.06 -0.46
N MET A 49 -10.02 0.84 -0.05
CA MET A 49 -9.06 -0.16 0.44
C MET A 49 -8.10 -0.63 -0.66
N ARG A 50 -8.58 -0.75 -1.91
CA ARG A 50 -7.74 -1.11 -3.05
C ARG A 50 -6.83 0.04 -3.46
N ALA A 51 -7.35 1.26 -3.45
CA ALA A 51 -6.57 2.45 -3.71
C ALA A 51 -5.44 2.62 -2.67
N ALA A 52 -5.72 2.38 -1.39
CA ALA A 52 -4.71 2.42 -0.34
C ALA A 52 -3.61 1.36 -0.53
N ALA A 53 -3.97 0.10 -0.83
CA ALA A 53 -2.99 -0.95 -1.11
C ALA A 53 -2.13 -0.66 -2.36
N ALA A 54 -2.74 -0.11 -3.42
CA ALA A 54 -2.03 0.30 -4.62
C ALA A 54 -1.08 1.47 -4.37
N ARG A 55 -1.47 2.45 -3.54
CA ARG A 55 -0.57 3.52 -3.10
C ARG A 55 0.61 2.98 -2.32
N LEU A 56 0.41 2.04 -1.39
CA LEU A 56 1.54 1.42 -0.70
C LEU A 56 2.47 0.67 -1.67
N THR A 57 1.92 0.02 -2.70
CA THR A 57 2.74 -0.60 -3.75
C THR A 57 3.59 0.41 -4.52
N LEU A 58 3.03 1.58 -4.85
CA LEU A 58 3.81 2.69 -5.43
C LEU A 58 4.90 3.17 -4.46
N GLY A 59 4.59 3.25 -3.17
CA GLY A 59 5.58 3.58 -2.15
C GLY A 59 6.74 2.58 -2.11
N VAL A 60 6.45 1.27 -2.16
CA VAL A 60 7.47 0.21 -2.20
C VAL A 60 8.34 0.33 -3.44
N ALA A 61 7.73 0.49 -4.62
CA ALA A 61 8.46 0.67 -5.87
C ALA A 61 9.37 1.91 -5.82
N ALA A 62 8.83 3.06 -5.36
CA ALA A 62 9.60 4.29 -5.20
C ALA A 62 10.77 4.13 -4.22
N ALA A 63 10.54 3.49 -3.07
CA ALA A 63 11.61 3.22 -2.11
C ALA A 63 12.72 2.37 -2.74
N ARG A 64 12.34 1.36 -3.53
CA ARG A 64 13.27 0.45 -4.20
C ARG A 64 14.06 1.10 -5.32
N THR A 65 13.48 2.07 -6.03
CA THR A 65 14.17 2.84 -7.06
C THR A 65 14.95 4.04 -6.52
N GLY A 66 14.85 4.34 -5.22
CA GLY A 66 15.59 5.42 -4.56
C GLY A 66 14.83 6.75 -4.45
N GLU A 67 13.56 6.78 -4.85
CA GLU A 67 12.66 7.93 -4.74
C GLU A 67 12.07 8.01 -3.33
N ILE A 68 12.92 8.25 -2.32
CA ILE A 68 12.57 8.11 -0.89
C ILE A 68 11.50 9.10 -0.44
N GLU A 69 11.59 10.35 -0.88
CA GLU A 69 10.61 11.39 -0.53
C GLU A 69 9.21 11.04 -1.08
N GLU A 70 9.16 10.58 -2.33
CA GLU A 70 7.92 10.10 -2.95
C GLU A 70 7.35 8.89 -2.20
N ALA A 71 8.20 7.92 -1.86
CA ALA A 71 7.81 6.73 -1.12
C ALA A 71 7.16 7.06 0.22
N ILE A 72 7.76 7.99 0.99
CA ILE A 72 7.22 8.47 2.27
C ILE A 72 5.90 9.22 2.06
N GLY A 73 5.84 10.14 1.10
CA GLY A 73 4.65 10.95 0.83
C GLY A 73 3.45 10.09 0.43
N ILE A 74 3.65 9.14 -0.49
CA ILE A 74 2.60 8.22 -0.93
C ILE A 74 2.21 7.26 0.18
N GLY A 75 3.18 6.68 0.89
CA GLY A 75 2.94 5.76 2.01
C GLY A 75 2.11 6.40 3.12
N THR A 76 2.46 7.63 3.50
CA THR A 76 1.72 8.41 4.51
C THR A 76 0.27 8.62 4.11
N ARG A 77 0.02 9.05 2.87
CA ARG A 77 -1.34 9.24 2.34
C ARG A 77 -2.14 7.94 2.28
N ALA A 78 -1.49 6.82 1.97
CA ALA A 78 -2.15 5.51 1.97
C ALA A 78 -2.61 5.09 3.37
N LEU A 79 -1.80 5.38 4.39
CA LEU A 79 -2.13 5.15 5.80
C LEU A 79 -3.19 6.12 6.34
N GLU A 80 -3.62 7.12 5.59
CA GLU A 80 -4.67 8.09 5.97
C GLU A 80 -6.07 7.71 5.48
N ALA A 81 -6.19 6.73 4.60
CA ALA A 81 -7.49 6.36 4.00
C ALA A 81 -8.54 5.99 5.06
N ASP A 82 -9.75 6.57 5.02
CA ASP A 82 -10.76 6.34 6.07
C ASP A 82 -11.20 4.87 6.22
N ARG A 83 -11.29 4.12 5.11
CA ARG A 83 -11.65 2.69 5.11
C ARG A 83 -10.46 1.82 4.75
N LYS A 84 -10.07 0.93 5.67
CA LYS A 84 -8.90 0.05 5.53
C LYS A 84 -9.28 -1.41 5.82
N SER A 85 -8.68 -2.35 5.10
CA SER A 85 -8.47 -3.71 5.63
C SER A 85 -7.10 -3.68 6.29
N LEU A 86 -7.06 -3.69 7.63
CA LEU A 86 -5.80 -3.58 8.36
C LEU A 86 -4.83 -4.74 8.01
N PRO A 87 -5.24 -6.02 7.95
CA PRO A 87 -4.31 -7.09 7.62
C PRO A 87 -3.65 -6.94 6.24
N SER A 88 -4.45 -6.66 5.20
CA SER A 88 -3.92 -6.50 3.83
C SER A 88 -3.10 -5.23 3.68
N LEU A 89 -3.50 -4.14 4.33
CA LEU A 89 -2.76 -2.88 4.29
C LEU A 89 -1.41 -3.00 5.01
N LEU A 90 -1.39 -3.63 6.18
CA LEU A 90 -0.18 -3.81 6.98
C LEU A 90 0.86 -4.70 6.29
N LEU A 91 0.44 -5.67 5.49
CA LEU A 91 1.35 -6.52 4.72
C LEU A 91 2.24 -5.71 3.76
N VAL A 92 1.65 -4.74 3.05
CA VAL A 92 2.41 -3.88 2.11
C VAL A 92 3.09 -2.73 2.85
N ALA A 93 2.47 -2.20 3.91
CA ALA A 93 3.07 -1.14 4.72
C ALA A 93 4.36 -1.61 5.42
N ASP A 94 4.40 -2.86 5.89
CA ASP A 94 5.60 -3.46 6.47
C ASP A 94 6.74 -3.63 5.49
N GLU A 95 6.42 -3.92 4.23
CA GLU A 95 7.42 -4.00 3.18
C GLU A 95 8.01 -2.61 2.91
N LEU A 96 7.15 -1.59 2.79
CA LEU A 96 7.58 -0.20 2.65
C LEU A 96 8.46 0.26 3.82
N ASP A 97 8.05 -0.05 5.06
CA ASP A 97 8.83 0.24 6.28
C ASP A 97 10.23 -0.37 6.22
N LYS A 98 10.33 -1.65 5.81
CA LYS A 98 11.61 -2.35 5.69
C LYS A 98 12.51 -1.72 4.64
N GLU A 99 11.97 -1.41 3.46
CA GLU A 99 12.73 -0.81 2.36
C GLU A 99 13.27 0.57 2.77
N LEU A 100 12.41 1.43 3.34
CA LEU A 100 12.80 2.77 3.79
C LEU A 100 13.83 2.72 4.92
N ARG A 101 13.64 1.86 5.92
CA ARG A 101 14.60 1.71 7.02
C ARG A 101 15.94 1.13 6.57
N SER A 102 15.94 0.27 5.55
CA SER A 102 17.19 -0.27 4.99
C SER A 102 17.99 0.79 4.26
N ARG A 103 17.32 1.73 3.58
CA ARG A 103 17.96 2.73 2.70
C ARG A 103 18.26 4.04 3.42
N CYS A 104 17.33 4.49 4.26
CA CYS A 104 17.38 5.78 4.95
C CYS A 104 17.14 5.65 6.48
N PRO A 105 17.95 4.85 7.21
CA PRO A 105 17.72 4.58 8.63
C PRO A 105 17.80 5.81 9.55
N ARG A 106 18.42 6.91 9.09
CA ARG A 106 18.64 8.12 9.89
C ARG A 106 17.65 9.25 9.59
N GLU A 107 16.80 9.08 8.59
CA GLU A 107 15.82 10.11 8.25
C GLU A 107 14.68 10.12 9.26
N THR A 108 14.39 11.30 9.81
CA THR A 108 13.26 11.50 10.73
C THR A 108 11.96 11.01 10.11
N ALA A 109 11.70 11.33 8.84
CA ALA A 109 10.47 10.96 8.16
C ALA A 109 10.31 9.42 8.01
N THR A 110 11.41 8.68 7.83
CA THR A 110 11.39 7.20 7.84
C THR A 110 11.00 6.66 9.22
N ARG A 111 11.54 7.24 10.31
CA ARG A 111 11.16 6.86 11.68
C ARG A 111 9.70 7.21 11.97
N ASP A 112 9.23 8.39 11.57
CA ASP A 112 7.86 8.82 11.83
C ASP A 112 6.85 7.90 11.12
N LEU A 113 7.15 7.47 9.88
CA LEU A 113 6.34 6.49 9.16
C LEU A 113 6.35 5.13 9.88
N HIS A 114 7.52 4.67 10.34
CA HIS A 114 7.65 3.43 11.11
C HIS A 114 6.77 3.45 12.37
N GLU A 115 6.87 4.52 13.17
CA GLU A 115 6.08 4.71 14.39
C GLU A 115 4.57 4.70 14.08
N ARG A 116 4.15 5.31 12.98
CA ARG A 116 2.75 5.30 12.53
C ARG A 116 2.27 3.89 12.20
N ILE A 117 3.07 3.08 11.49
CA ILE A 117 2.73 1.70 11.17
C ILE A 117 2.63 0.86 12.46
N MET A 118 3.57 1.02 13.39
CA MET A 118 3.53 0.32 14.68
C MET A 118 2.29 0.67 15.50
N LYS A 119 1.88 1.94 15.51
CA LYS A 119 0.65 2.38 16.19
C LYS A 119 -0.59 1.75 15.57
N ILE A 120 -0.66 1.65 14.24
CA ILE A 120 -1.77 0.99 13.53
C ILE A 120 -1.82 -0.50 13.85
N LYS A 121 -0.65 -1.18 13.89
CA LYS A 121 -0.55 -2.59 14.27
C LYS A 121 -1.08 -2.87 15.67
N GLN A 122 -0.65 -2.07 16.65
CA GLN A 122 -1.10 -2.20 18.03
C GLN A 122 -2.62 -2.06 18.13
N GLY A 123 -3.19 -1.02 17.51
CA GLY A 123 -4.64 -0.83 17.48
C GLY A 123 -5.41 -1.93 16.74
N ALA A 124 -4.80 -2.61 15.76
CA ALA A 124 -5.40 -3.76 15.10
C ALA A 124 -5.45 -4.98 16.03
N THR A 125 -4.36 -5.28 16.73
CA THR A 125 -4.28 -6.38 17.70
C THR A 125 -5.27 -6.19 18.85
N ASP A 126 -5.39 -4.97 19.38
CA ASP A 126 -6.30 -4.67 20.50
C ASP A 126 -7.78 -4.82 20.11
N SER A 127 -8.11 -4.66 18.82
CA SER A 127 -9.47 -4.84 18.29
C SER A 127 -9.86 -6.30 18.05
N GLU A 128 -8.90 -7.24 18.01
CA GLU A 128 -9.13 -8.67 17.78
C GLU A 128 -9.29 -9.47 19.10
N LEU A 129 -9.10 -8.84 20.26
CA LEU A 129 -9.34 -9.46 21.56
C LEU A 129 -10.85 -9.49 21.86
N PRO A 130 -11.46 -10.69 22.05
CA PRO A 130 -12.83 -10.77 22.53
C PRO A 130 -12.86 -10.31 23.99
N PHE A 131 -13.81 -9.43 24.32
CA PHE A 131 -14.22 -9.22 25.71
C PHE A 131 -14.73 -10.53 26.33
#